data_AF-A0A2N2HF53-F1
#
_entry.id   AF-A0A2N2HF53-F1
#
_cell.length_a   1.000
_cell.length_b   1.000
_cell.length_c   1.000
_cell.angle_alpha   90.00
_cell.angle_beta   90.00
_cell.angle_gamma   90.00
#
_symmetry.space_group_name_H-M   'P 1'
#
loop_
_entity.id
_entity.type
_entity.pdbx_description
1 polymer ?
#
loop_
_entity_poly.entity_id
_entity_poly.type
_entity_poly.pdbx_seq_one_letter_code
_entity_poly.pdbx_strand_id
1 'polypeptide(L)'
;MKAPLPIPVFVLLAPLMWVLFRGTWREIDTEAQRERGHMLASGKWDARPAVACVIVAVVLTLQEYYGGGRVYQSVIRPFLMEQEEGWLSGVVNLAKYDNLYSYGWWAFARVFGYVFIPLPVWKILFPKDSLLDMGFRVSGFIRHWWIYVASLCVVIPAMFAVAQQPDFGTYYPFYKLASRSWFDLLAWEAMYFAQFLALEIFFRGWFLGALRKTEVGP
;
A
#
# COMPACT_ATOMS: atom_id res chain seq x y z
N MET A 1 19.83 16.06 -20.45
CA MET A 1 20.61 15.52 -19.32
C MET A 1 19.65 15.30 -18.16
N LYS A 2 19.41 14.05 -17.74
CA LYS A 2 18.55 13.74 -16.59
C LYS A 2 19.29 14.19 -15.33
N ALA A 3 18.79 15.22 -14.67
CA ALA A 3 19.39 15.70 -13.43
C ALA A 3 19.41 14.56 -12.40
N PRO A 4 20.53 14.28 -11.72
CA PRO A 4 20.59 13.39 -10.57
C PRO A 4 19.95 14.05 -9.33
N LEU A 5 18.77 14.65 -9.52
CA LEU A 5 18.09 15.51 -8.56
C LEU A 5 17.72 14.84 -7.22
N PRO A 6 17.45 13.52 -7.09
CA PRO A 6 17.02 13.00 -5.80
C PRO A 6 18.16 12.74 -4.81
N ILE A 7 19.32 12.24 -5.27
CA ILE A 7 20.36 11.74 -4.36
C ILE A 7 21.00 12.84 -3.51
N PRO A 8 21.47 13.98 -4.06
CA PRO A 8 22.06 15.04 -3.26
C PRO A 8 21.08 15.66 -2.26
N VAL A 9 19.81 15.75 -2.65
CA VAL A 9 18.74 16.25 -1.77
C VAL A 9 18.51 15.30 -0.59
N PHE A 10 18.47 13.99 -0.82
CA PHE A 10 18.36 13.01 0.26
C PHE A 10 19.57 13.04 1.21
N VAL A 11 20.78 13.20 0.68
CA VAL A 11 21.99 13.33 1.50
C VAL A 11 21.97 14.59 2.36
N LEU A 12 21.47 15.71 1.83
CA LEU A 12 21.33 16.97 2.57
C LEU A 12 20.24 16.91 3.65
N LEU A 13 19.16 16.16 3.41
CA LEU A 13 18.06 15.99 4.37
C LEU A 13 18.37 14.92 5.43
N ALA A 14 19.30 13.98 5.18
CA ALA A 14 19.60 12.89 6.10
C ALA A 14 20.02 13.34 7.52
N PRO A 15 20.88 14.37 7.72
CA PRO A 15 21.22 14.86 9.05
C PRO A 15 20.02 15.45 9.79
N LEU A 16 19.17 16.19 9.07
CA LEU A 16 17.94 16.78 9.62
C LEU A 16 16.97 15.67 10.07
N MET A 17 16.76 14.67 9.21
CA MET A 17 15.95 13.50 9.54
C MET A 17 16.51 12.74 10.75
N TRP A 18 17.83 12.54 10.82
CA TRP A 18 18.46 11.90 11.97
C TRP A 18 18.23 12.70 13.26
N VAL A 19 18.43 14.02 13.25
CA VAL A 19 18.19 14.85 14.45
C VAL A 19 16.74 14.81 14.89
N LEU A 20 15.78 14.89 13.96
CA LEU A 20 14.35 14.85 14.26
C LEU A 20 13.90 13.51 14.84
N PHE A 21 14.42 12.39 14.30
CA PHE A 21 13.93 11.07 14.64
C PHE A 21 14.83 10.30 15.63
N ARG A 22 16.05 10.74 15.95
CA ARG A 22 17.01 9.98 16.80
C ARG A 22 16.42 9.50 18.12
N GLY A 23 15.51 10.26 18.73
CA GLY A 23 14.86 9.88 19.98
C GLY A 23 13.95 8.67 19.79
N THR A 24 13.07 8.74 18.79
CA THR A 24 12.19 7.63 18.38
C THR A 24 12.99 6.40 17.98
N TRP A 25 14.09 6.56 17.24
CA TRP A 25 14.95 5.43 16.86
C TRP A 25 15.57 4.76 18.09
N ARG A 26 16.07 5.54 19.06
CA ARG A 26 16.62 4.99 20.31
C ARG A 26 15.56 4.26 21.13
N GLU A 27 14.34 4.81 21.20
CA GLU A 27 13.23 4.19 21.92
C GLU A 27 12.85 2.83 21.31
N ILE A 28 12.67 2.79 19.99
CA ILE A 28 12.37 1.56 19.24
C ILE A 28 13.49 0.52 19.39
N ASP A 29 14.76 0.93 19.31
CA ASP A 29 15.89 0.01 19.42
C ASP A 29 16.02 -0.55 20.85
N THR A 30 15.75 0.28 21.86
CA THR A 30 15.73 -0.16 23.27
C THR A 30 14.59 -1.15 23.53
N GLU A 31 13.39 -0.88 23.01
CA GLU A 31 12.23 -1.77 23.10
C GLU A 31 12.51 -3.12 22.42
N ALA A 32 13.07 -3.09 21.20
CA ALA A 32 13.43 -4.30 20.47
C ALA A 32 14.49 -5.15 21.19
N GLN A 33 15.50 -4.51 21.81
CA GLN A 33 16.51 -5.23 22.60
C GLN A 33 15.91 -5.87 23.85
N ARG A 34 14.98 -5.18 24.52
CA ARG A 34 14.29 -5.70 25.70
C ARG A 34 13.47 -6.94 25.35
N GLU A 35 12.68 -6.89 24.28
CA GLU A 35 11.90 -8.03 23.78
C GLU A 35 12.79 -9.21 23.43
N ARG A 36 13.88 -8.99 22.68
CA ARG A 36 14.86 -10.05 22.36
C ARG A 36 15.47 -10.68 23.61
N GLY A 37 15.77 -9.87 24.64
CA GLY A 37 16.24 -10.35 25.93
C GLY A 37 15.23 -11.25 26.63
N HIS A 38 13.95 -10.87 26.64
CA HIS A 38 12.86 -11.69 27.18
C HIS A 38 12.71 -13.02 26.42
N MET A 39 12.80 -12.99 25.08
CA MET A 39 12.72 -14.20 24.25
C MET A 39 13.85 -15.18 24.56
N LEU A 40 15.09 -14.71 24.58
CA LEU A 40 16.27 -15.50 24.92
C LEU A 40 16.15 -16.12 26.32
N ALA A 41 15.70 -15.34 27.31
CA ALA A 41 15.49 -15.83 28.67
C ALA A 41 14.40 -16.90 28.77
N SER A 42 13.37 -16.82 27.92
CA SER A 42 12.28 -17.80 27.88
C SER A 42 12.61 -19.08 27.08
N GLY A 43 13.69 -19.08 26.31
CA GLY A 43 14.06 -20.18 25.40
C GLY A 43 13.08 -20.42 24.26
N LYS A 44 12.13 -19.51 24.03
CA LYS A 44 11.09 -19.63 22.98
C LYS A 44 11.54 -18.91 21.71
N TRP A 45 11.15 -19.47 20.56
CA TRP A 45 11.32 -18.85 19.24
C TRP A 45 9.97 -18.31 18.74
N ASP A 46 9.94 -17.08 18.24
CA ASP A 46 8.75 -16.53 17.56
C ASP A 46 8.87 -16.66 16.03
N ALA A 47 8.01 -17.49 15.43
CA ALA A 47 7.95 -17.69 13.99
C ALA A 47 7.11 -16.62 13.27
N ARG A 48 6.35 -15.79 13.99
CA ARG A 48 5.44 -14.77 13.43
C ARG A 48 6.15 -13.82 12.46
N PRO A 49 7.33 -13.23 12.77
CA PRO A 49 7.99 -12.33 11.84
C PRO A 49 8.41 -13.04 10.54
N ALA A 50 8.91 -14.27 10.63
CA ALA A 50 9.31 -15.04 9.45
C ALA A 50 8.10 -15.39 8.57
N VAL A 51 7.00 -15.86 9.19
CA VAL A 51 5.74 -16.14 8.49
C VAL A 51 5.17 -14.89 7.83
N ALA A 52 5.21 -13.74 8.52
CA ALA A 52 4.77 -12.47 7.96
C ALA A 52 5.58 -12.10 6.71
N CYS A 53 6.92 -12.22 6.75
CA CYS A 53 7.77 -11.98 5.58
C CYS A 53 7.45 -12.92 4.41
N VAL A 54 7.18 -14.20 4.69
CA VAL A 54 6.78 -15.16 3.65
C VAL A 54 5.44 -14.77 3.02
N ILE A 55 4.45 -14.43 3.83
CA ILE A 55 3.14 -13.96 3.33
C ILE A 55 3.32 -12.70 2.48
N VAL A 56 4.14 -11.74 2.92
CA VAL A 56 4.45 -10.53 2.13
C VAL A 56 5.07 -10.89 0.79
N ALA A 57 6.09 -11.76 0.78
CA ALA A 57 6.75 -12.17 -0.46
C ALA A 57 5.76 -12.84 -1.43
N VAL A 58 4.89 -13.73 -0.93
CA VAL A 58 3.86 -14.40 -1.73
C VAL A 58 2.86 -13.39 -2.27
N VAL A 59 2.31 -12.51 -1.43
CA VAL A 59 1.32 -11.50 -1.86
C VAL A 59 1.91 -10.56 -2.92
N LEU A 60 3.15 -10.08 -2.72
CA LEU A 60 3.81 -9.21 -3.69
C LEU A 60 4.09 -9.94 -5.02
N THR A 61 4.51 -11.19 -4.96
CA THR A 61 4.72 -12.01 -6.16
C THR A 61 3.40 -12.20 -6.92
N LEU A 62 2.32 -12.56 -6.22
CA LEU A 62 1.01 -12.73 -6.84
C LEU A 62 0.52 -11.43 -7.47
N GLN A 63 0.72 -10.29 -6.81
CA GLN A 63 0.28 -9.02 -7.37
C GLN A 63 1.11 -8.56 -8.57
N GLU A 64 2.42 -8.86 -8.58
CA GLU A 64 3.27 -8.59 -9.73
C GLU A 64 2.83 -9.40 -10.96
N TYR A 65 2.53 -10.69 -10.77
CA TYR A 65 2.15 -11.57 -11.88
C TYR A 65 0.69 -11.44 -12.31
N TYR A 66 -0.24 -11.28 -11.36
CA TYR A 66 -1.68 -11.34 -11.63
C TYR A 66 -2.41 -9.99 -11.52
N GLY A 67 -1.86 -9.02 -10.78
CA GLY A 67 -2.51 -7.72 -10.57
C GLY A 67 -2.27 -6.69 -11.68
N GLY A 68 -1.48 -7.05 -12.70
CA GLY A 68 -1.11 -6.14 -13.80
C GLY A 68 -2.04 -6.20 -15.01
N GLY A 69 -1.82 -5.27 -15.95
CA GLY A 69 -2.59 -5.18 -17.19
C GLY A 69 -2.50 -6.42 -18.10
N ARG A 70 -1.47 -7.26 -17.95
CA ARG A 70 -1.33 -8.50 -18.73
C ARG A 70 -2.51 -9.45 -18.49
N VAL A 71 -2.83 -9.71 -17.22
CA VAL A 71 -3.94 -10.60 -16.86
C VAL A 71 -5.28 -9.96 -17.19
N TYR A 72 -5.38 -8.63 -17.08
CA TYR A 72 -6.54 -7.93 -17.59
C TYR A 72 -6.77 -8.24 -19.08
N GLN A 73 -5.75 -8.06 -19.91
CA GLN A 73 -5.87 -8.28 -21.35
C GLN A 73 -6.12 -9.74 -21.74
N SER A 74 -5.52 -10.70 -21.02
CA SER A 74 -5.59 -12.12 -21.39
C SER A 74 -6.78 -12.89 -20.80
N VAL A 75 -7.31 -12.46 -19.66
CA VAL A 75 -8.37 -13.20 -18.94
C VAL A 75 -9.61 -12.33 -18.74
N ILE A 76 -9.44 -11.14 -18.16
CA ILE A 76 -10.57 -10.32 -17.73
C ILE A 76 -11.28 -9.67 -18.91
N ARG A 77 -10.52 -9.13 -19.87
CA ARG A 77 -11.07 -8.47 -21.05
C ARG A 77 -11.87 -9.42 -21.95
N PRO A 78 -11.37 -10.64 -22.30
CA PRO A 78 -12.18 -11.61 -23.04
C PRO A 78 -13.45 -12.02 -22.29
N PHE A 79 -13.38 -12.21 -20.96
CA PHE A 79 -14.55 -12.47 -20.14
C PHE A 79 -15.57 -11.33 -20.20
N LEU A 80 -15.12 -10.07 -20.10
CA LEU A 80 -15.99 -8.90 -20.21
C LEU A 80 -16.63 -8.77 -21.61
N MET A 81 -15.92 -9.15 -22.68
CA MET A 81 -16.47 -9.19 -24.04
C MET A 81 -17.61 -10.21 -24.17
N GLU A 82 -17.43 -11.42 -23.61
CA GLU A 82 -18.49 -12.44 -23.58
C GLU A 82 -19.72 -11.96 -22.80
N GLN A 83 -19.52 -11.22 -21.71
CA GLN A 83 -20.61 -10.67 -20.90
C GLN A 83 -21.30 -9.44 -21.53
N GLU A 84 -20.59 -8.66 -22.35
CA GLU A 84 -21.17 -7.56 -23.14
C GLU A 84 -22.20 -8.09 -24.16
N GLU A 85 -21.97 -9.28 -24.72
CA GLU A 85 -22.92 -9.97 -25.61
C GLU A 85 -23.96 -10.83 -24.85
N GLY A 86 -23.70 -11.10 -23.57
CA GLY A 86 -24.50 -11.97 -22.71
C GLY A 86 -25.45 -11.23 -21.75
N TRP A 87 -25.49 -11.69 -20.50
CA TRP A 87 -26.46 -11.23 -19.49
C TRP A 87 -26.24 -9.77 -19.02
N LEU A 88 -25.04 -9.23 -19.22
CA LEU A 88 -24.70 -7.84 -18.86
C LEU A 88 -24.75 -6.89 -20.07
N SER A 89 -25.42 -7.30 -21.15
CA SER A 89 -25.64 -6.49 -22.34
C SER A 89 -26.27 -5.13 -21.97
N GLY A 90 -25.59 -4.04 -22.36
CA GLY A 90 -25.98 -2.66 -22.07
C GLY A 90 -25.39 -2.05 -20.78
N VAL A 91 -24.87 -2.87 -19.86
CA VAL A 91 -24.17 -2.40 -18.65
C VAL A 91 -22.66 -2.35 -18.88
N VAL A 92 -22.13 -3.37 -19.53
CA VAL A 92 -20.72 -3.40 -19.93
C VAL A 92 -20.59 -2.71 -21.29
N ASN A 93 -19.66 -1.75 -21.38
CA ASN A 93 -19.33 -1.09 -22.65
C ASN A 93 -17.81 -1.00 -22.77
N LEU A 94 -17.20 -2.00 -23.41
CA LEU A 94 -15.75 -2.04 -23.55
C LEU A 94 -15.25 -0.90 -24.43
N ALA A 95 -15.96 -0.58 -25.50
CA ALA A 95 -15.59 0.52 -26.40
C ALA A 95 -15.43 1.86 -25.66
N LYS A 96 -16.20 2.07 -24.57
CA LYS A 96 -16.19 3.30 -23.79
C LYS A 96 -15.29 3.25 -22.55
N TYR A 97 -15.24 2.12 -21.85
CA TYR A 97 -14.67 2.01 -20.50
C TYR A 97 -13.55 0.97 -20.35
N ASP A 98 -13.01 0.39 -21.42
CA ASP A 98 -11.93 -0.63 -21.34
C ASP A 98 -10.75 -0.19 -20.44
N ASN A 99 -10.32 1.06 -20.57
CA ASN A 99 -9.26 1.61 -19.70
C ASN A 99 -9.68 1.66 -18.22
N LEU A 100 -10.93 2.05 -17.93
CA LEU A 100 -11.44 2.13 -16.57
C LEU A 100 -11.55 0.72 -15.95
N TYR A 101 -11.99 -0.28 -16.72
CA TYR A 101 -12.02 -1.67 -16.27
C TYR A 101 -10.63 -2.25 -16.03
N SER A 102 -9.63 -1.88 -16.84
CA SER A 102 -8.23 -2.25 -16.58
C SER A 102 -7.74 -1.70 -15.24
N TYR A 103 -8.06 -0.43 -14.93
CA TYR A 103 -7.75 0.18 -13.64
C TYR A 103 -8.57 -0.40 -12.49
N GLY A 104 -9.82 -0.77 -12.76
CA GLY A 104 -10.70 -1.49 -11.82
C GLY A 104 -10.13 -2.85 -11.44
N TRP A 105 -9.64 -3.63 -12.42
CA TRP A 105 -8.93 -4.88 -12.15
C TRP A 105 -7.68 -4.65 -11.31
N TRP A 106 -6.87 -3.64 -11.66
CA TRP A 106 -5.68 -3.31 -10.90
C TRP A 106 -6.01 -2.97 -9.44
N ALA A 107 -6.96 -2.06 -9.21
CA ALA A 107 -7.39 -1.68 -7.87
C ALA A 107 -7.97 -2.87 -7.10
N PHE A 108 -8.84 -3.66 -7.74
CA PHE A 108 -9.41 -4.88 -7.18
C PHE A 108 -8.33 -5.88 -6.76
N ALA A 109 -7.39 -6.21 -7.65
CA ALA A 109 -6.34 -7.17 -7.37
C ALA A 109 -5.43 -6.70 -6.22
N ARG A 110 -5.14 -5.39 -6.11
CA ARG A 110 -4.40 -4.82 -4.99
C ARG A 110 -5.18 -4.91 -3.68
N VAL A 111 -6.44 -4.48 -3.66
CA VAL A 111 -7.29 -4.53 -2.46
C VAL A 111 -7.48 -5.98 -2.00
N PHE A 112 -7.82 -6.87 -2.94
CA PHE A 112 -8.00 -8.29 -2.66
C PHE A 112 -6.71 -8.93 -2.13
N GLY A 113 -5.59 -8.73 -2.83
CA GLY A 113 -4.31 -9.30 -2.44
C GLY A 113 -3.80 -8.80 -1.09
N TYR A 114 -3.99 -7.52 -0.77
CA TYR A 114 -3.49 -6.91 0.46
C TYR A 114 -4.39 -7.10 1.68
N VAL A 115 -5.68 -7.37 1.50
CA VAL A 115 -6.63 -7.51 2.60
C VAL A 115 -7.09 -8.96 2.76
N PHE A 116 -7.52 -9.59 1.67
CA PHE A 116 -8.20 -10.88 1.72
C PHE A 116 -7.25 -12.09 1.70
N ILE A 117 -5.99 -11.92 1.33
CA ILE A 117 -4.98 -12.98 1.47
C ILE A 117 -4.34 -12.97 2.86
N PRO A 118 -3.70 -11.88 3.32
CA PRO A 118 -2.90 -11.92 4.55
C PRO A 118 -3.75 -12.03 5.80
N LEU A 119 -4.93 -11.38 5.88
CA LEU A 119 -5.73 -11.37 7.10
C LEU A 119 -6.30 -12.77 7.43
N PRO A 120 -6.93 -13.50 6.49
CA PRO A 120 -7.42 -14.85 6.78
C PRO A 120 -6.28 -15.85 6.99
N VAL A 121 -5.22 -15.80 6.17
CA VAL A 121 -4.04 -16.68 6.33
C VAL A 121 -3.42 -16.49 7.71
N TRP A 122 -3.26 -15.23 8.16
CA TRP A 122 -2.77 -14.96 9.50
C TRP A 122 -3.70 -15.48 10.58
N LYS A 123 -5.01 -15.30 10.43
CA LYS A 123 -5.99 -15.76 11.42
C LYS A 123 -6.04 -17.29 11.55
N ILE A 124 -5.77 -18.02 10.46
CA ILE A 124 -5.67 -19.47 10.45
C ILE A 124 -4.39 -19.93 11.16
N LEU A 125 -3.25 -19.27 10.91
CA LEU A 125 -1.96 -19.65 11.50
C LEU A 125 -1.85 -19.21 12.98
N PHE A 126 -2.43 -18.07 13.33
CA PHE A 126 -2.35 -17.46 14.67
C PHE A 126 -3.75 -17.03 15.16
N PRO A 127 -4.61 -18.00 15.54
CA PRO A 127 -6.01 -17.72 15.89
C PRO A 127 -6.17 -16.86 17.14
N LYS A 128 -5.19 -16.85 18.03
CA LYS A 128 -5.19 -16.03 19.25
C LYS A 128 -4.92 -14.54 18.98
N ASP A 129 -4.39 -14.20 17.80
CA ASP A 129 -4.08 -12.83 17.47
C ASP A 129 -5.35 -12.09 17.03
N SER A 130 -5.52 -10.89 17.57
CA SER A 130 -6.59 -9.98 17.17
C SER A 130 -6.16 -9.19 15.94
N LEU A 131 -6.89 -9.36 14.83
CA LEU A 131 -6.69 -8.60 13.59
C LEU A 131 -6.91 -7.09 13.79
N LEU A 132 -7.72 -6.71 14.79
CA LEU A 132 -7.99 -5.31 15.12
C LEU A 132 -6.74 -4.58 15.66
N ASP A 133 -5.85 -5.31 16.32
CA ASP A 133 -4.57 -4.77 16.79
C ASP A 133 -3.52 -4.67 15.69
N MET A 134 -3.77 -5.29 14.54
CA MET A 134 -2.84 -5.41 13.41
C MET A 134 -3.25 -4.48 12.25
N GLY A 135 -3.80 -3.30 12.54
CA GLY A 135 -4.02 -2.29 11.49
C GLY A 135 -5.33 -1.51 11.54
N PHE A 136 -6.28 -1.90 12.38
CA PHE A 136 -7.55 -1.16 12.51
C PHE A 136 -7.58 -0.18 13.68
N ARG A 137 -6.46 -0.04 14.42
CA ARG A 137 -6.38 0.89 15.55
C ARG A 137 -6.03 2.31 15.08
N VAL A 138 -7.07 3.10 14.80
CA VAL A 138 -6.99 4.51 14.35
C VAL A 138 -6.38 5.44 15.42
N SER A 139 -6.29 5.01 16.69
CA SER A 139 -5.95 5.89 17.82
C SER A 139 -4.54 6.50 17.79
N GLY A 140 -3.58 5.89 17.08
CA GLY A 140 -2.22 6.43 16.92
C GLY A 140 -2.08 7.48 15.81
N PHE A 141 -3.01 7.50 14.85
CA PHE A 141 -2.91 8.32 13.63
C PHE A 141 -3.03 9.82 13.94
N ILE A 142 -3.90 10.18 14.89
CA ILE A 142 -4.15 11.56 15.29
C ILE A 142 -2.95 12.12 16.07
N ARG A 143 -2.17 11.31 16.79
CA ARG A 143 -1.04 11.80 17.60
C ARG A 143 0.11 12.37 16.78
N HIS A 144 0.29 11.91 15.54
CA HIS A 144 1.39 12.30 14.66
C HIS A 144 0.91 13.09 13.43
N TRP A 145 -0.31 13.65 13.46
CA TRP A 145 -0.92 14.38 12.34
C TRP A 145 -0.01 15.51 11.79
N TRP A 146 0.74 16.18 12.68
CA TRP A 146 1.65 17.28 12.33
C TRP A 146 2.82 16.84 11.43
N ILE A 147 3.29 15.59 11.55
CA ILE A 147 4.36 15.05 10.69
C ILE A 147 3.85 14.88 9.26
N TYR A 148 2.59 14.45 9.09
CA TYR A 148 1.95 14.36 7.78
C TYR A 148 1.79 15.75 7.16
N VAL A 149 1.35 16.75 7.94
CA VAL A 149 1.24 18.14 7.46
C VAL A 149 2.60 18.70 7.06
N ALA A 150 3.63 18.52 7.90
CA ALA A 150 4.99 18.95 7.57
C ALA A 150 5.50 18.28 6.28
N SER A 151 5.23 16.98 6.12
CA SER A 151 5.56 16.25 4.89
C SER A 151 4.80 16.79 3.68
N LEU A 152 3.50 17.10 3.84
CA LEU A 152 2.66 17.68 2.80
C LEU A 152 3.17 19.08 2.39
N CYS A 153 3.58 19.90 3.35
CA CYS A 153 4.16 21.23 3.12
C CYS A 153 5.49 21.16 2.34
N VAL A 154 6.20 20.05 2.37
CA VAL A 154 7.41 19.83 1.56
C VAL A 154 7.05 19.25 0.19
N VAL A 155 6.13 18.28 0.15
CA VAL A 155 5.74 17.58 -1.08
C VAL A 155 4.94 18.48 -2.03
N ILE A 156 4.03 19.31 -1.53
CA ILE A 156 3.18 20.17 -2.38
C ILE A 156 4.01 21.17 -3.20
N PRO A 157 4.93 21.96 -2.62
CA PRO A 157 5.77 22.86 -3.40
C PRO A 157 6.68 22.13 -4.40
N ALA A 158 7.22 20.97 -3.99
CA ALA A 158 8.02 20.14 -4.88
C ALA A 158 7.18 19.62 -6.06
N MET A 159 5.96 19.15 -5.82
CA MET A 159 5.02 18.75 -6.87
C MET A 159 4.63 19.92 -7.76
N PHE A 160 4.43 21.12 -7.22
CA PHE A 160 4.12 22.31 -8.01
C PHE A 160 5.28 22.68 -8.95
N ALA A 161 6.53 22.61 -8.47
CA ALA A 161 7.71 22.83 -9.29
C ALA A 161 7.88 21.77 -10.39
N VAL A 162 7.59 20.50 -10.08
CA VAL A 162 7.67 19.39 -11.03
C VAL A 162 6.52 19.43 -12.04
N ALA A 163 5.32 19.88 -11.64
CA ALA A 163 4.16 19.95 -12.52
C ALA A 163 4.33 20.95 -13.68
N GLN A 164 5.24 21.91 -13.54
CA GLN A 164 5.59 22.86 -14.60
C GLN A 164 6.55 22.29 -15.65
N GLN A 165 7.06 21.07 -15.45
CA GLN A 165 7.97 20.42 -16.40
C GLN A 165 7.18 19.83 -17.59
N PRO A 166 7.66 20.00 -18.84
CA PRO A 166 6.97 19.49 -20.04
C PRO A 166 6.73 17.98 -20.01
N ASP A 167 7.66 17.22 -19.40
CA ASP A 167 7.55 15.76 -19.29
C ASP A 167 6.43 15.32 -18.34
N PHE A 168 6.03 16.18 -17.38
CA PHE A 168 5.04 15.83 -16.36
C PHE A 168 3.65 15.63 -16.96
N GLY A 169 3.23 16.50 -17.90
CA GLY A 169 1.95 16.38 -18.60
C GLY A 169 1.84 15.18 -19.55
N THR A 170 2.97 14.54 -19.89
CA THR A 170 2.96 13.32 -20.72
C THR A 170 2.56 12.08 -19.90
N TYR A 171 2.98 12.06 -18.63
CA TYR A 171 2.76 10.96 -17.69
C TYR A 171 1.50 11.13 -16.84
N TYR A 172 1.15 12.36 -16.48
CA TYR A 172 0.01 12.67 -15.63
C TYR A 172 -1.06 13.47 -16.40
N PRO A 173 -2.35 13.19 -16.16
CA PRO A 173 -2.90 12.22 -15.20
C PRO A 173 -2.75 10.76 -15.66
N PHE A 174 -2.53 9.84 -14.69
CA PHE A 174 -2.41 8.39 -14.95
C PHE A 174 -3.62 7.86 -15.74
N TYR A 175 -4.82 8.28 -15.36
CA TYR A 175 -6.02 8.08 -16.17
C TYR A 175 -6.29 9.31 -17.04
N LYS A 176 -5.85 9.26 -18.31
CA LYS A 176 -6.01 10.36 -19.29
C LYS A 176 -7.46 10.72 -19.59
N LEU A 177 -8.40 9.82 -19.30
CA LEU A 177 -9.83 10.01 -19.51
C LEU A 177 -10.55 10.57 -18.27
N ALA A 178 -9.83 10.87 -17.17
CA ALA A 178 -10.43 11.42 -15.96
C ALA A 178 -11.18 12.74 -16.18
N SER A 179 -10.78 13.55 -17.17
CA SER A 179 -11.45 14.81 -17.51
C SER A 179 -12.70 14.64 -18.39
N ARG A 180 -13.02 13.41 -18.82
CA ARG A 180 -14.16 13.12 -19.71
C ARG A 180 -15.50 13.30 -19.01
N SER A 181 -15.58 12.91 -17.73
CA SER A 181 -16.81 12.98 -16.95
C SER A 181 -16.51 13.00 -15.45
N TRP A 182 -17.42 13.60 -14.66
CA TRP A 182 -17.35 13.53 -13.19
C TRP A 182 -17.38 12.09 -12.67
N PHE A 183 -18.05 11.19 -13.38
CA PHE A 183 -18.08 9.77 -13.03
C PHE A 183 -16.70 9.12 -13.20
N ASP A 184 -16.04 9.35 -14.33
CA ASP A 184 -14.68 8.86 -14.59
C ASP A 184 -13.68 9.35 -13.53
N LEU A 185 -13.79 10.61 -13.13
CA LEU A 185 -12.96 11.20 -12.08
C LEU A 185 -13.21 10.56 -10.71
N LEU A 186 -14.47 10.53 -10.26
CA LEU A 186 -14.83 9.98 -8.95
C LEU A 186 -14.56 8.48 -8.84
N ALA A 187 -14.83 7.72 -9.91
CA ALA A 187 -14.54 6.29 -9.96
C ALA A 187 -13.03 6.05 -9.84
N TRP A 188 -12.22 6.80 -10.60
CA TRP A 188 -10.76 6.74 -10.51
C TRP A 188 -10.26 7.08 -9.10
N GLU A 189 -10.73 8.19 -8.52
CA GLU A 189 -10.36 8.62 -7.18
C GLU A 189 -10.74 7.59 -6.11
N ALA A 190 -11.94 7.01 -6.20
CA ALA A 190 -12.41 5.98 -5.29
C ALA A 190 -11.55 4.70 -5.38
N MET A 191 -11.24 4.24 -6.60
CA MET A 191 -10.37 3.08 -6.82
C MET A 191 -8.96 3.32 -6.28
N TYR A 192 -8.41 4.50 -6.55
CA TYR A 192 -7.09 4.89 -6.06
C TYR A 192 -7.06 4.98 -4.53
N PHE A 193 -8.08 5.60 -3.93
CA PHE A 193 -8.22 5.70 -2.48
C PHE A 193 -8.36 4.33 -1.82
N ALA A 194 -9.20 3.44 -2.37
CA ALA A 194 -9.36 2.08 -1.86
C ALA A 194 -8.05 1.29 -1.94
N GLN A 195 -7.30 1.45 -3.04
CA GLN A 195 -5.99 0.83 -3.22
C GLN A 195 -4.96 1.34 -2.20
N PHE A 196 -4.93 2.65 -1.96
CA PHE A 196 -4.08 3.27 -0.94
C PHE A 196 -4.43 2.76 0.46
N LEU A 197 -5.73 2.73 0.80
CA LEU A 197 -6.20 2.24 2.09
C LEU A 197 -5.79 0.77 2.32
N ALA A 198 -5.92 -0.07 1.29
CA ALA A 198 -5.51 -1.47 1.37
C ALA A 198 -4.00 -1.62 1.60
N LEU A 199 -3.16 -0.81 0.93
CA LEU A 199 -1.71 -0.77 1.16
C LEU A 199 -1.39 -0.36 2.61
N GLU A 200 -2.06 0.67 3.11
CA GLU A 200 -1.86 1.19 4.46
C GLU A 200 -2.19 0.12 5.51
N ILE A 201 -3.35 -0.54 5.35
CA ILE A 201 -3.77 -1.65 6.22
C ILE A 201 -2.75 -2.79 6.18
N PHE A 202 -2.24 -3.14 5.00
CA PHE A 202 -1.32 -4.25 4.84
C PHE A 202 0.08 -3.98 5.39
N PHE A 203 0.75 -2.92 4.94
CA PHE A 203 2.13 -2.66 5.32
C PHE A 203 2.24 -2.03 6.71
N ARG A 204 1.46 -0.98 6.95
CA ARG A 204 1.59 -0.19 8.19
C ARG A 204 0.75 -0.75 9.32
N GLY A 205 -0.38 -1.35 9.00
CA GLY A 205 -1.18 -2.07 9.97
C GLY A 205 -0.63 -3.47 10.27
N TRP A 206 -0.80 -4.37 9.32
CA TRP A 206 -0.65 -5.81 9.57
C TRP A 206 0.81 -6.22 9.63
N PHE A 207 1.63 -5.81 8.67
CA PHE A 207 3.04 -6.23 8.61
C PHE A 207 3.85 -5.65 9.77
N LEU A 208 3.77 -4.35 10.04
CA LEU A 208 4.42 -3.77 11.23
C LEU A 208 3.88 -4.35 12.54
N GLY A 209 2.56 -4.61 12.63
CA GLY A 209 1.97 -5.27 13.79
C GLY A 209 2.51 -6.69 14.01
N ALA A 210 2.66 -7.47 12.94
CA ALA A 210 3.22 -8.82 12.97
C ALA A 210 4.71 -8.83 13.35
N LEU A 211 5.47 -7.79 12.96
CA LEU A 211 6.88 -7.64 13.34
C LEU A 211 7.06 -7.15 14.78
N ARG A 212 6.13 -6.32 15.28
CA ARG A 212 6.20 -5.73 16.63
C ARG A 212 5.64 -6.64 17.71
N LYS A 213 4.58 -7.41 17.43
CA LYS A 213 4.01 -8.37 18.40
C LYS A 213 4.89 -9.61 18.52
N THR A 214 6.02 -9.43 19.21
CA THR A 214 6.77 -10.47 19.90
C THR A 214 6.24 -10.68 21.33
N GLU A 215 5.04 -10.18 21.62
CA GLU A 215 4.38 -10.34 22.92
C GLU A 215 4.16 -11.82 23.22
N VAL A 216 5.05 -12.35 24.06
CA VAL A 216 4.74 -13.44 24.97
C VAL A 216 3.71 -12.91 25.97
N GLY A 217 2.45 -12.92 25.56
CA GLY A 217 1.33 -12.94 26.51
C GLY A 217 1.33 -14.28 27.28
N PRO A 218 0.85 -14.30 28.53
CA PRO A 218 1.11 -15.31 29.56
C PRO A 218 0.90 -16.77 29.14
#